data_AF-A0A7X2HLJ9-F1
#
_entry.id   AF-A0A7X2HLJ9-F1
#
_cell.length_a   1.000
_cell.length_b   1.000
_cell.length_c   1.000
_cell.angle_alpha   90.00
_cell.angle_beta   90.00
_cell.angle_gamma   90.00
#
_symmetry.space_group_name_H-M   'P 1'
#
loop_
_entity.id
_entity.type
_entity.pdbx_description
1 polymer ?
#
loop_
_entity_poly.entity_id
_entity_poly.type
_entity_poly.pdbx_seq_one_letter_code
_entity_poly.pdbx_strand_id
1 'polypeptide(L)'
;MKETMRQTTTTGSLAEEGWEKIVFSEALKSDVEALFFDVCNYLLVLVKDDSRFDESAQRRLREAVKDRDAVAAERHLQTITLELNAKDRKLLGKLYDLGTRPMRLMSGMRLFFNPQIQQIVERFFDHSEAPSILVRPFNGETLHVFPPGEENYRYNLPVHQDFPYLLQSEKQLTFWLNLTDNLNGEAGGVRIYPRTHKLGLPKTTKNAFGHYEVAIEHYPDFDQSDHVESASGMFELYAIDSLTWHSSVPSISKDSTRLTYIFRVSDIGTPDRIPYGADRSHPQGKRFEDLYPELYIEPATR
;
A
#
# COMPACT_ATOMS: atom_id res chain seq x y z
N MET A 1 16.19 -25.79 -24.75
CA MET A 1 14.83 -25.22 -24.82
C MET A 1 14.56 -24.53 -23.50
N LYS A 2 14.48 -23.19 -23.47
CA LYS A 2 14.02 -22.47 -22.29
C LYS A 2 12.50 -22.54 -22.31
N GLU A 3 11.91 -23.17 -21.29
CA GLU A 3 10.46 -23.10 -21.07
C GLU A 3 10.09 -21.65 -20.81
N THR A 4 9.38 -21.05 -21.77
CA THR A 4 8.70 -19.79 -21.59
C THR A 4 7.54 -20.04 -20.64
N MET A 5 7.71 -19.77 -19.34
CA MET A 5 6.59 -19.69 -18.40
C MET A 5 5.60 -18.66 -18.97
N ARG A 6 4.46 -19.15 -19.46
CA ARG A 6 3.29 -18.30 -19.69
C ARG A 6 2.83 -17.83 -18.32
N GLN A 7 3.14 -16.59 -17.95
CA GLN A 7 2.45 -15.92 -16.86
C GLN A 7 0.98 -15.79 -17.28
N THR A 8 0.13 -16.70 -16.78
CA THR A 8 -1.30 -16.46 -16.71
C THR A 8 -1.50 -15.29 -15.77
N THR A 9 -1.80 -14.11 -16.31
CA THR A 9 -2.17 -12.94 -15.49
C THR A 9 -3.53 -13.22 -14.85
N THR A 10 -3.53 -13.84 -13.68
CA THR A 10 -4.72 -13.96 -12.85
C THR A 10 -5.08 -12.58 -12.34
N THR A 11 -6.31 -12.14 -12.61
CA THR A 11 -6.81 -10.83 -12.16
C THR A 11 -7.47 -10.89 -10.78
N GLY A 12 -7.61 -12.08 -10.19
CA GLY A 12 -8.35 -12.26 -8.93
C GLY A 12 -9.85 -11.96 -9.08
N SER A 13 -10.57 -12.07 -7.97
CA SER A 13 -11.96 -11.66 -7.80
C SER A 13 -12.13 -11.21 -6.37
N LEU A 14 -12.53 -9.96 -6.13
CA LEU A 14 -12.71 -9.45 -4.76
C LEU A 14 -13.65 -10.33 -3.92
N ALA A 15 -14.77 -10.76 -4.50
CA ALA A 15 -15.74 -11.59 -3.79
C ALA A 15 -15.18 -12.98 -3.45
N GLU A 16 -14.54 -13.64 -4.42
CA GLU A 16 -14.12 -15.03 -4.25
C GLU A 16 -12.76 -15.18 -3.59
N GLU A 17 -11.80 -14.35 -3.99
CA GLU A 17 -10.39 -14.43 -3.63
C GLU A 17 -9.99 -13.37 -2.59
N GLY A 18 -10.82 -12.36 -2.34
CA GLY A 18 -10.51 -11.28 -1.39
C GLY A 18 -9.58 -10.20 -1.96
N TRP A 19 -9.25 -10.28 -3.25
CA TRP A 19 -8.42 -9.31 -3.96
C TRP A 19 -8.73 -9.30 -5.47
N GLU A 20 -8.38 -8.20 -6.13
CA GLU A 20 -8.48 -8.03 -7.59
C GLU A 20 -7.32 -7.16 -8.10
N LYS A 21 -6.59 -7.62 -9.12
CA LYS A 21 -5.67 -6.79 -9.89
C LYS A 21 -6.47 -5.96 -10.88
N ILE A 22 -6.29 -4.65 -10.82
CA ILE A 22 -7.09 -3.71 -11.61
C ILE A 22 -6.43 -3.49 -12.97
N VAL A 23 -7.16 -3.83 -14.04
CA VAL A 23 -6.77 -3.50 -15.41
C VAL A 23 -7.20 -2.07 -15.72
N PHE A 24 -6.25 -1.20 -16.07
CA PHE A 24 -6.55 0.22 -16.23
C PHE A 24 -7.39 0.53 -17.47
N SER A 25 -8.42 1.35 -17.26
CA SER A 25 -8.93 2.23 -18.31
C SER A 25 -7.91 3.32 -18.62
N GLU A 26 -8.00 3.92 -19.81
CA GLU A 26 -7.17 5.07 -20.18
C GLU A 26 -7.29 6.23 -19.17
N ALA A 27 -8.50 6.48 -18.65
CA ALA A 27 -8.74 7.50 -17.65
C ALA A 27 -8.02 7.20 -16.32
N LEU A 28 -8.10 5.96 -15.83
CA LEU A 28 -7.40 5.55 -14.61
C LEU A 28 -5.88 5.60 -14.80
N LYS A 29 -5.37 5.12 -15.94
CA LYS A 29 -3.95 5.19 -16.27
C LYS A 29 -3.45 6.64 -16.25
N SER A 30 -4.20 7.56 -16.86
CA SER A 30 -3.85 8.99 -16.86
C SER A 30 -3.83 9.61 -15.46
N ASP A 31 -4.66 9.12 -14.52
CA ASP A 31 -4.68 9.60 -13.13
C ASP A 31 -3.51 9.07 -12.32
N VAL A 32 -3.16 7.80 -12.51
CA VAL A 32 -1.96 7.18 -11.93
C VAL A 32 -0.69 7.86 -12.42
N GLU A 33 -0.56 8.10 -13.73
CA GLU A 33 0.58 8.81 -14.30
C GLU A 33 0.68 10.25 -13.77
N ALA A 34 -0.44 10.97 -13.64
CA ALA A 34 -0.44 12.30 -13.07
C ALA A 34 0.04 12.31 -11.60
N LEU A 35 -0.38 11.34 -10.80
CA LEU A 35 0.12 11.18 -9.43
C LEU A 35 1.62 10.92 -9.43
N PHE A 36 2.09 10.01 -10.28
CA PHE A 36 3.52 9.71 -10.39
C PHE A 36 4.35 10.94 -10.78
N PHE A 37 3.90 11.72 -11.78
CA PHE A 37 4.61 12.93 -12.19
C PHE A 37 4.56 14.04 -11.12
N ASP A 38 3.49 14.16 -10.35
CA ASP A 38 3.43 15.08 -9.21
C ASP A 38 4.41 14.68 -8.10
N VAL A 39 4.56 13.39 -7.83
CA VAL A 39 5.58 12.85 -6.92
C VAL A 39 6.99 13.18 -7.44
N CYS A 40 7.25 13.00 -8.75
CA CYS A 40 8.51 13.37 -9.37
C CYS A 40 8.80 14.88 -9.26
N ASN A 41 7.79 15.73 -9.54
CA ASN A 41 7.90 17.18 -9.40
C ASN A 41 8.19 17.60 -7.97
N TYR A 42 7.52 16.99 -6.99
CA TYR A 42 7.79 17.26 -5.59
C TYR A 42 9.23 16.90 -5.21
N LEU A 43 9.72 15.74 -5.66
CA LEU A 43 11.11 15.34 -5.44
C LEU A 43 12.09 16.37 -6.01
N LEU A 44 11.84 16.85 -7.23
CA LEU A 44 12.64 17.89 -7.88
C LEU A 44 12.64 19.22 -7.13
N VAL A 45 11.58 19.53 -6.39
CA VAL A 45 11.51 20.69 -5.49
C VAL A 45 12.33 20.45 -4.23
N LEU A 46 12.28 19.25 -3.65
CA LEU A 46 13.04 18.91 -2.44
C LEU A 46 14.55 19.03 -2.62
N VAL A 47 15.07 18.65 -3.78
CA VAL A 47 16.53 18.67 -4.08
C VAL A 47 16.96 19.90 -4.88
N LYS A 48 16.04 20.84 -5.12
CA LYS A 48 16.32 22.01 -5.96
C LYS A 48 17.40 22.87 -5.33
N ASP A 49 18.37 23.29 -6.15
CA ASP A 49 19.45 24.20 -5.77
C ASP A 49 20.33 23.67 -4.62
N ASP A 50 20.27 22.37 -4.32
CA ASP A 50 21.08 21.69 -3.31
C ASP A 50 22.23 20.93 -3.97
N SER A 51 23.43 21.49 -3.84
CA SER A 51 24.66 20.99 -4.48
C SER A 51 25.13 19.63 -3.96
N ARG A 52 24.48 19.08 -2.92
CA ARG A 52 24.75 17.71 -2.45
C ARG A 52 24.25 16.65 -3.43
N PHE A 53 23.31 16.97 -4.31
CA PHE A 53 22.63 16.01 -5.19
C PHE A 53 23.04 16.18 -6.67
N ASP A 54 23.06 15.08 -7.43
CA ASP A 54 23.45 15.11 -8.84
C ASP A 54 22.49 15.95 -9.71
N GLU A 55 22.95 17.12 -10.13
CA GLU A 55 22.20 18.01 -11.03
C GLU A 55 21.86 17.36 -12.37
N SER A 56 22.67 16.42 -12.85
CA SER A 56 22.44 15.74 -14.11
C SER A 56 21.21 14.82 -14.06
N ALA A 57 21.03 14.09 -12.95
CA ALA A 57 19.83 13.29 -12.70
C ALA A 57 18.58 14.17 -12.55
N GLN A 58 18.69 15.30 -11.84
CA GLN A 58 17.59 16.26 -11.71
C GLN A 58 17.17 16.84 -13.06
N ARG A 59 18.12 17.21 -13.92
CA ARG A 59 17.83 17.75 -15.26
C ARG A 59 17.10 16.70 -16.12
N ARG A 60 17.60 15.47 -16.16
CA ARG A 60 16.98 14.38 -16.93
C ARG A 60 15.59 14.02 -16.41
N LEU A 61 15.37 14.03 -15.10
CA LEU A 61 14.03 13.86 -14.53
C LEU A 61 13.09 15.00 -14.94
N ARG A 62 13.55 16.26 -14.92
CA ARG A 62 12.73 17.41 -15.40
C ARG A 62 12.35 17.26 -16.88
N GLU A 63 13.27 16.79 -17.72
CA GLU A 63 13.01 16.53 -19.14
C GLU A 63 11.95 15.42 -19.30
N ALA A 64 12.14 14.27 -18.65
CA ALA A 64 11.18 13.17 -18.70
C ALA A 64 9.78 13.55 -18.21
N VAL A 65 9.68 14.36 -17.14
CA VAL A 65 8.40 14.88 -16.63
C VAL A 65 7.73 15.81 -17.65
N LYS A 66 8.50 16.68 -18.33
CA LYS A 66 7.97 17.57 -19.38
C LYS A 66 7.45 16.79 -20.58
N ASP A 67 8.18 15.75 -20.97
CA ASP A 67 7.84 14.90 -22.11
C ASP A 67 6.75 13.85 -21.78
N ARG A 68 6.35 13.78 -20.50
CA ARG A 68 5.44 12.76 -19.95
C ARG A 68 5.90 11.33 -20.23
N ASP A 69 7.21 11.10 -20.19
CA ASP A 69 7.80 9.77 -20.28
C ASP A 69 7.96 9.18 -18.88
N ALA A 70 6.99 8.36 -18.48
CA ALA A 70 6.96 7.74 -17.16
C ALA A 70 8.16 6.80 -16.94
N VAL A 71 8.59 6.08 -17.99
CA VAL A 71 9.68 5.11 -17.90
C VAL A 71 11.02 5.83 -17.73
N ALA A 72 11.26 6.91 -18.49
CA ALA A 72 12.46 7.72 -18.30
C ALA A 72 12.46 8.43 -16.94
N ALA A 73 11.29 8.93 -16.51
CA ALA A 73 11.14 9.59 -15.22
C ALA A 73 11.43 8.64 -14.06
N GLU A 74 10.95 7.39 -14.11
CA GLU A 74 11.22 6.37 -13.09
C GLU A 74 12.72 6.12 -12.91
N ARG A 75 13.47 5.92 -14.01
CA ARG A 75 14.93 5.68 -13.91
C ARG A 75 15.66 6.81 -13.21
N HIS A 76 15.29 8.05 -13.49
CA HIS A 76 15.92 9.22 -12.90
C HIS A 76 15.42 9.51 -11.48
N LEU A 77 14.16 9.17 -11.19
CA LEU A 77 13.60 9.16 -9.85
C LEU A 77 14.40 8.22 -8.94
N GLN A 78 14.69 6.99 -9.38
CA GLN A 78 15.50 6.02 -8.62
C GLN A 78 16.86 6.57 -8.24
N THR A 79 17.53 7.24 -9.18
CA THR A 79 18.85 7.84 -8.91
C THR A 79 18.75 8.86 -7.77
N ILE A 80 17.75 9.74 -7.81
CA ILE A 80 17.59 10.80 -6.81
C ILE A 80 17.14 10.25 -5.45
N THR A 81 16.22 9.28 -5.41
CA THR A 81 15.74 8.67 -4.16
C THR A 81 16.84 7.87 -3.45
N LEU A 82 17.69 7.16 -4.20
CA LEU A 82 18.87 6.48 -3.64
C LEU A 82 19.88 7.48 -3.06
N GLU A 83 20.16 8.58 -3.77
CA GLU A 83 21.03 9.64 -3.24
C GLU A 83 20.45 10.28 -1.97
N LEU A 84 19.13 10.53 -1.94
CA LEU A 84 18.45 11.03 -0.74
C LEU A 84 18.56 10.05 0.42
N ASN A 85 18.36 8.75 0.18
CA ASN A 85 18.52 7.74 1.22
C ASN A 85 19.96 7.71 1.77
N ALA A 86 20.97 7.82 0.90
CA ALA A 86 22.37 7.78 1.29
C ALA A 86 22.84 9.07 1.99
N LYS A 87 22.38 10.25 1.54
CA LYS A 87 22.90 11.56 1.96
C LYS A 87 22.02 12.27 2.99
N ASP A 88 20.70 12.09 2.93
CA ASP A 88 19.74 12.83 3.77
C ASP A 88 18.40 12.09 3.94
N ARG A 89 18.38 11.06 4.80
CA ARG A 89 17.16 10.28 5.09
C ARG A 89 16.01 11.13 5.64
N LYS A 90 16.30 12.26 6.29
CA LYS A 90 15.26 13.17 6.79
C LYS A 90 14.55 13.87 5.63
N LEU A 91 15.29 14.28 4.61
CA LEU A 91 14.72 14.86 3.41
C LEU A 91 13.91 13.82 2.62
N LEU A 92 14.36 12.57 2.56
CA LEU A 92 13.56 11.47 1.99
C LEU A 92 12.22 11.29 2.72
N GLY A 93 12.21 11.43 4.04
CA GLY A 93 10.98 11.40 4.84
C GLY A 93 9.94 12.45 4.44
N LYS A 94 10.35 13.57 3.82
CA LYS A 94 9.40 14.56 3.27
C LYS A 94 8.59 14.04 2.11
N LEU A 95 9.15 13.11 1.32
CA LEU A 95 8.40 12.42 0.27
C LEU A 95 7.28 11.56 0.87
N TYR A 96 7.57 10.86 1.97
CA TYR A 96 6.57 10.09 2.71
C TYR A 96 5.45 10.98 3.27
N ASP A 97 5.80 12.13 3.86
CA ASP A 97 4.85 13.11 4.42
C ASP A 97 3.88 13.66 3.36
N LEU A 98 4.24 13.66 2.07
CA LEU A 98 3.41 14.19 0.99
C LEU A 98 2.14 13.38 0.77
N GLY A 99 2.27 12.05 0.81
CA GLY A 99 1.18 11.12 0.49
C GLY A 99 0.59 10.41 1.70
N THR A 100 0.98 10.78 2.91
CA THR A 100 0.55 10.12 4.15
C THR A 100 -0.31 11.04 5.03
N ARG A 101 -1.54 10.59 5.29
CA ARG A 101 -2.50 11.10 6.30
C ARG A 101 -2.60 12.65 6.42
N PRO A 102 -3.30 13.33 5.49
CA PRO A 102 -3.86 12.85 4.23
C PRO A 102 -2.92 13.08 3.05
N MET A 103 -3.22 12.43 1.91
CA MET A 103 -2.59 12.74 0.63
C MET A 103 -2.75 14.23 0.28
N ARG A 104 -1.63 14.94 0.07
CA ARG A 104 -1.60 16.40 -0.17
C ARG A 104 -1.61 16.77 -1.66
N LEU A 105 -1.48 15.78 -2.55
CA LEU A 105 -1.50 16.00 -3.99
C LEU A 105 -2.93 15.90 -4.54
N MET A 106 -3.30 16.88 -5.37
CA MET A 106 -4.59 16.88 -6.07
C MET A 106 -4.75 15.68 -7.02
N SER A 107 -3.65 15.20 -7.61
CA SER A 107 -3.64 13.97 -8.42
C SER A 107 -4.01 12.73 -7.60
N GLY A 108 -3.56 12.63 -6.35
CA GLY A 108 -3.98 11.55 -5.45
C GLY A 108 -5.48 11.62 -5.09
N MET A 109 -6.02 12.83 -4.89
CA MET A 109 -7.46 13.04 -4.72
C MET A 109 -8.25 12.65 -5.98
N ARG A 110 -7.72 13.00 -7.16
CA ARG A 110 -8.34 12.67 -8.46
C ARG A 110 -8.37 11.17 -8.68
N LEU A 111 -7.27 10.48 -8.37
CA LEU A 111 -7.20 9.02 -8.41
C LEU A 111 -8.24 8.37 -7.49
N PHE A 112 -8.38 8.86 -6.26
CA PHE A 112 -9.39 8.34 -5.33
C PHE A 112 -10.80 8.43 -5.91
N PHE A 113 -11.16 9.57 -6.51
CA PHE A 113 -12.48 9.79 -7.11
C PHE A 113 -12.59 9.33 -8.58
N ASN A 114 -11.60 8.60 -9.10
CA ASN A 114 -11.65 8.12 -10.47
C ASN A 114 -12.87 7.19 -10.67
N PRO A 115 -13.64 7.32 -11.77
CA PRO A 115 -14.85 6.53 -11.98
C PRO A 115 -14.64 5.01 -11.90
N GLN A 116 -13.51 4.50 -12.39
CA GLN A 116 -13.21 3.07 -12.31
C GLN A 116 -12.96 2.62 -10.87
N ILE A 117 -12.29 3.44 -10.06
CA ILE A 117 -12.10 3.18 -8.62
C ILE A 117 -13.45 3.21 -7.91
N GLN A 118 -14.28 4.21 -8.19
CA GLN A 118 -15.62 4.31 -7.60
C GLN A 118 -16.51 3.12 -7.96
N GLN A 119 -16.46 2.62 -9.21
CA GLN A 119 -17.18 1.40 -9.60
C GLN A 119 -16.70 0.17 -8.83
N ILE A 120 -15.40 0.04 -8.55
CA ILE A 120 -14.87 -1.09 -7.77
C ILE A 120 -15.34 -0.99 -6.31
N VAL A 121 -15.28 0.21 -5.74
CA VAL A 121 -15.82 0.51 -4.41
C VAL A 121 -17.30 0.16 -4.35
N GLU A 122 -18.12 0.67 -5.26
CA GLU A 122 -19.56 0.39 -5.32
C GLU A 122 -19.85 -1.12 -5.38
N ARG A 123 -19.15 -1.88 -6.24
CA ARG A 123 -19.32 -3.34 -6.32
C ARG A 123 -18.93 -4.07 -5.04
N PHE A 124 -17.88 -3.62 -4.35
CA PHE A 124 -17.43 -4.26 -3.11
C PHE A 124 -18.37 -3.94 -1.94
N PHE A 125 -18.82 -2.69 -1.85
CA PHE A 125 -19.63 -2.23 -0.75
C PHE A 125 -21.13 -2.51 -0.93
N ASP A 126 -21.58 -2.90 -2.12
CA ASP A 126 -22.99 -3.13 -2.43
C ASP A 126 -23.71 -3.96 -1.35
N HIS A 127 -24.83 -3.42 -0.87
CA HIS A 127 -25.61 -3.98 0.21
C HIS A 127 -27.08 -3.96 -0.17
N SER A 128 -27.64 -5.16 -0.35
CA SER A 128 -29.06 -5.38 -0.60
C SER A 128 -29.96 -5.08 0.61
N GLU A 129 -29.41 -4.69 1.78
CA GLU A 129 -30.17 -4.59 3.04
C GLU A 129 -30.06 -3.25 3.80
N ALA A 130 -28.99 -2.45 3.63
CA ALA A 130 -28.86 -1.12 4.25
C ALA A 130 -27.87 -0.22 3.47
N PRO A 131 -28.07 1.12 3.43
CA PRO A 131 -27.18 2.01 2.70
C PRO A 131 -25.80 2.12 3.38
N SER A 132 -24.73 1.83 2.62
CA SER A 132 -23.35 2.08 3.05
C SER A 132 -23.08 3.57 3.27
N ILE A 133 -22.27 3.89 4.29
CA ILE A 133 -21.74 5.23 4.51
C ILE A 133 -20.23 5.14 4.34
N LEU A 134 -19.75 5.47 3.14
CA LEU A 134 -18.36 5.30 2.76
C LEU A 134 -17.52 6.51 3.14
N VAL A 135 -16.39 6.26 3.81
CA VAL A 135 -15.44 7.30 4.22
C VAL A 135 -14.01 6.87 3.92
N ARG A 136 -13.11 7.86 3.92
CA ARG A 136 -11.68 7.59 4.03
C ARG A 136 -11.31 7.47 5.50
N PRO A 137 -10.72 6.36 5.94
CA PRO A 137 -10.17 6.28 7.28
C PRO A 137 -9.13 7.39 7.49
N PHE A 138 -9.09 7.99 8.69
CA PHE A 138 -8.09 9.02 9.04
C PHE A 138 -6.66 8.52 8.79
N ASN A 139 -6.46 7.22 9.02
CA ASN A 139 -5.20 6.51 8.85
C ASN A 139 -5.07 5.79 7.49
N GLY A 140 -5.99 6.04 6.57
CA GLY A 140 -6.24 5.22 5.39
C GLY A 140 -5.34 5.49 4.20
N GLU A 141 -4.62 6.61 4.16
CA GLU A 141 -3.75 7.00 3.04
C GLU A 141 -2.27 7.05 3.48
N THR A 142 -1.40 6.36 2.74
CA THR A 142 0.05 6.33 2.97
C THR A 142 0.81 6.24 1.64
N LEU A 143 1.81 7.10 1.44
CA LEU A 143 2.82 6.91 0.39
C LEU A 143 4.06 6.30 1.04
N HIS A 144 4.20 4.99 0.91
CA HIS A 144 5.38 4.31 1.38
C HIS A 144 6.56 4.52 0.44
N VAL A 145 7.70 4.81 1.06
CA VAL A 145 9.02 4.86 0.43
C VAL A 145 9.83 3.75 1.08
N PHE A 146 10.21 2.73 0.32
CA PHE A 146 11.02 1.61 0.78
C PHE A 146 12.38 1.64 0.09
N PRO A 147 13.37 2.30 0.69
CA PRO A 147 14.75 2.26 0.18
C PRO A 147 15.34 0.85 0.32
N PRO A 148 16.38 0.53 -0.46
CA PRO A 148 17.10 -0.72 -0.31
C PRO A 148 17.83 -0.79 1.04
N GLY A 149 18.05 -2.01 1.54
CA GLY A 149 18.82 -2.28 2.78
C GLY A 149 18.02 -2.99 3.87
N GLU A 150 18.66 -3.94 4.55
CA GLU A 150 18.05 -4.78 5.60
C GLU A 150 17.58 -3.96 6.81
N GLU A 151 18.17 -2.78 7.05
CA GLU A 151 17.74 -1.90 8.14
C GLU A 151 16.30 -1.39 7.95
N ASN A 152 15.76 -1.50 6.74
CA ASN A 152 14.39 -1.13 6.39
C ASN A 152 13.40 -2.29 6.58
N TYR A 153 13.85 -3.52 6.83
CA TYR A 153 12.97 -4.69 6.99
C TYR A 153 12.09 -4.60 8.23
N ARG A 154 12.48 -3.79 9.21
CA ARG A 154 11.62 -3.44 10.36
C ARG A 154 10.32 -2.74 9.96
N TYR A 155 10.23 -2.20 8.75
CA TYR A 155 9.03 -1.54 8.20
C TYR A 155 8.20 -2.47 7.31
N ASN A 156 8.66 -3.69 7.05
CA ASN A 156 7.87 -4.70 6.38
C ASN A 156 6.79 -5.21 7.34
N LEU A 157 5.57 -5.29 6.83
CA LEU A 157 4.46 -5.86 7.59
C LEU A 157 4.50 -7.40 7.45
N PRO A 158 4.33 -8.14 8.56
CA PRO A 158 4.22 -9.60 8.55
C PRO A 158 2.90 -10.03 7.88
N VAL A 159 2.56 -11.31 7.95
CA VAL A 159 1.20 -11.75 7.55
C VAL A 159 0.19 -11.09 8.48
N HIS A 160 -0.68 -10.24 7.95
CA HIS A 160 -1.61 -9.42 8.72
C HIS A 160 -2.90 -9.14 7.93
N GLN A 161 -3.89 -8.59 8.63
CA GLN A 161 -5.04 -7.89 8.05
C GLN A 161 -4.88 -6.39 8.25
N ASP A 162 -5.48 -5.58 7.39
CA ASP A 162 -5.48 -4.12 7.55
C ASP A 162 -6.35 -3.66 8.73
N PHE A 163 -7.44 -4.39 9.02
CA PHE A 163 -8.42 -3.98 10.02
C PHE A 163 -7.84 -3.70 11.41
N PRO A 164 -6.99 -4.57 12.03
CA PRO A 164 -6.38 -4.29 13.33
C PRO A 164 -5.59 -2.98 13.43
N TYR A 165 -5.08 -2.45 12.31
CA TYR A 165 -4.35 -1.18 12.27
C TYR A 165 -5.25 0.05 12.12
N LEU A 166 -6.39 -0.11 11.45
CA LEU A 166 -7.29 0.99 11.10
C LEU A 166 -8.43 1.13 12.11
N LEU A 167 -8.96 0.01 12.61
CA LEU A 167 -10.01 -0.08 13.63
C LEU A 167 -11.17 0.89 13.36
N GLN A 168 -11.76 0.79 12.16
CA GLN A 168 -12.91 1.62 11.77
C GLN A 168 -14.16 0.78 11.47
N SER A 169 -14.05 -0.26 10.65
CA SER A 169 -15.03 -1.34 10.45
C SER A 169 -14.37 -2.53 9.79
N GLU A 170 -14.89 -3.74 9.89
CA GLU A 170 -14.34 -4.91 9.19
C GLU A 170 -14.56 -4.82 7.68
N LYS A 171 -15.60 -4.09 7.25
CA LYS A 171 -15.90 -3.83 5.85
C LYS A 171 -15.09 -2.63 5.36
N GLN A 172 -13.87 -2.89 4.88
CA GLN A 172 -13.01 -1.90 4.22
C GLN A 172 -12.36 -2.49 2.96
N LEU A 173 -11.94 -1.58 2.08
CA LEU A 173 -11.24 -1.91 0.85
C LEU A 173 -9.95 -1.11 0.77
N THR A 174 -8.85 -1.82 0.55
CA THR A 174 -7.52 -1.24 0.38
C THR A 174 -7.10 -1.28 -1.08
N PHE A 175 -6.66 -0.14 -1.58
CA PHE A 175 -6.01 -0.03 -2.88
C PHE A 175 -4.50 0.09 -2.69
N TRP A 176 -3.75 -0.86 -3.24
CA TRP A 176 -2.29 -0.91 -3.22
C TRP A 176 -1.75 -0.60 -4.62
N LEU A 177 -1.17 0.59 -4.80
CA LEU A 177 -0.60 1.06 -6.06
C LEU A 177 0.93 1.11 -6.01
N ASN A 178 1.60 0.28 -6.80
CA ASN A 178 3.03 0.41 -7.03
C ASN A 178 3.29 1.53 -8.05
N LEU A 179 4.02 2.58 -7.64
CA LEU A 179 4.36 3.71 -8.50
C LEU A 179 5.68 3.50 -9.27
N THR A 180 6.54 2.61 -8.77
CA THR A 180 7.83 2.24 -9.39
C THR A 180 7.80 0.78 -9.83
N ASP A 181 8.73 0.39 -10.70
CA ASP A 181 8.87 -1.00 -11.10
C ASP A 181 9.32 -1.88 -9.91
N ASN A 182 8.69 -3.05 -9.78
CA ASN A 182 9.05 -4.07 -8.79
C ASN A 182 10.28 -4.92 -9.21
N LEU A 183 10.81 -4.78 -10.43
CA LEU A 183 12.03 -5.47 -10.89
C LEU A 183 11.96 -7.00 -10.68
N ASN A 184 10.90 -7.65 -11.17
CA ASN A 184 10.68 -9.09 -10.96
C ASN A 184 10.63 -9.53 -9.48
N GLY A 185 10.17 -8.66 -8.58
CA GLY A 185 10.04 -8.95 -7.16
C GLY A 185 11.25 -8.51 -6.33
N GLU A 186 12.36 -8.11 -6.97
CA GLU A 186 13.57 -7.71 -6.25
C GLU A 186 13.39 -6.41 -5.46
N ALA A 187 12.57 -5.48 -5.93
CA ALA A 187 12.22 -4.27 -5.17
C ALA A 187 11.13 -4.53 -4.11
N GLY A 188 10.66 -5.78 -4.01
CA GLY A 188 9.59 -6.25 -3.15
C GLY A 188 8.21 -5.71 -3.56
N GLY A 189 7.17 -6.18 -2.88
CA GLY A 189 5.83 -5.63 -3.05
C GLY A 189 4.88 -6.13 -1.99
N VAL A 190 3.70 -6.57 -2.41
CA VAL A 190 2.73 -7.21 -1.54
C VAL A 190 2.61 -8.68 -1.92
N ARG A 191 2.54 -9.54 -0.92
CA ARG A 191 2.13 -10.93 -1.04
C ARG A 191 0.74 -11.06 -0.44
N ILE A 192 -0.22 -11.52 -1.22
CA ILE A 192 -1.63 -11.63 -0.90
C ILE A 192 -1.96 -13.12 -0.79
N TYR A 193 -2.66 -13.53 0.27
CA TYR A 193 -3.07 -14.91 0.48
C TYR A 193 -4.56 -15.04 0.15
N PRO A 194 -4.92 -15.59 -1.03
CA PRO A 194 -6.30 -15.57 -1.50
C PRO A 194 -7.25 -16.32 -0.57
N ARG A 195 -8.52 -15.90 -0.56
CA ARG A 195 -9.65 -16.52 0.18
C ARG A 195 -9.56 -16.43 1.71
N THR A 196 -8.48 -15.89 2.27
CA THR A 196 -8.30 -15.75 3.73
C THR A 196 -9.29 -14.77 4.37
N HIS A 197 -9.88 -13.85 3.60
CA HIS A 197 -10.98 -12.99 4.07
C HIS A 197 -12.21 -13.77 4.54
N LYS A 198 -12.45 -14.97 3.96
CA LYS A 198 -13.54 -15.87 4.36
C LYS A 198 -13.33 -16.48 5.75
N LEU A 199 -12.15 -16.34 6.35
CA LEU A 199 -11.85 -16.82 7.70
C LEU A 199 -12.26 -15.83 8.80
N GLY A 200 -12.69 -14.62 8.43
CA GLY A 200 -13.01 -13.55 9.38
C GLY A 200 -11.76 -13.00 10.08
N LEU A 201 -11.95 -12.44 11.29
CA LEU A 201 -10.84 -11.92 12.08
C LEU A 201 -10.01 -13.05 12.70
N PRO A 202 -8.68 -13.08 12.48
CA PRO A 202 -7.83 -14.11 13.01
C PRO A 202 -7.34 -13.79 14.42
N LYS A 203 -6.86 -14.83 15.10
CA LYS A 203 -6.00 -14.64 16.25
C LYS A 203 -4.75 -13.87 15.83
N THR A 204 -4.45 -12.82 16.58
CA THR A 204 -3.45 -11.82 16.23
C THR A 204 -2.51 -11.61 17.43
N THR A 205 -1.22 -11.46 17.16
CA THR A 205 -0.22 -11.06 18.16
C THR A 205 0.55 -9.82 17.68
N LYS A 206 1.49 -9.32 18.47
CA LYS A 206 2.41 -8.24 18.08
C LYS A 206 3.83 -8.77 17.98
N ASN A 207 4.47 -8.52 16.84
CA ASN A 207 5.89 -8.84 16.68
C ASN A 207 6.79 -7.86 17.47
N ALA A 208 8.11 -8.10 17.44
CA ALA A 208 9.10 -7.27 18.15
C ALA A 208 9.12 -5.78 17.75
N PHE A 209 8.52 -5.42 16.61
CA PHE A 209 8.39 -4.04 16.12
C PHE A 209 7.02 -3.42 16.41
N GLY A 210 6.13 -4.15 17.10
CA GLY A 210 4.79 -3.70 17.44
C GLY A 210 3.77 -3.81 16.31
N HIS A 211 4.12 -4.51 15.22
CA HIS A 211 3.19 -4.81 14.13
C HIS A 211 2.26 -5.96 14.51
N TYR A 212 0.97 -5.80 14.23
CA TYR A 212 0.02 -6.91 14.32
C TYR A 212 0.37 -7.99 13.29
N GLU A 213 0.36 -9.24 13.72
CA GLU A 213 0.58 -10.39 12.87
C GLU A 213 -0.40 -11.51 13.19
N VAL A 214 -0.81 -12.23 12.15
CA VAL A 214 -1.63 -13.43 12.30
C VAL A 214 -0.81 -14.49 13.03
N ALA A 215 -1.38 -15.05 14.10
CA ALA A 215 -0.80 -16.18 14.81
C ALA A 215 -1.05 -17.47 14.01
N ILE A 216 -0.23 -17.68 12.97
CA ILE A 216 -0.38 -18.72 11.95
C ILE A 216 -0.46 -20.13 12.55
N GLU A 217 0.16 -20.37 13.71
CA GLU A 217 0.08 -21.64 14.43
C GLU A 217 -1.35 -22.06 14.80
N HIS A 218 -2.30 -21.13 14.82
CA HIS A 218 -3.73 -21.41 15.04
C HIS A 218 -4.49 -21.79 13.76
N TYR A 219 -3.82 -21.82 12.61
CA TYR A 219 -4.40 -22.07 11.29
C TYR A 219 -3.57 -23.13 10.54
N PRO A 220 -3.65 -24.41 10.94
CA PRO A 220 -2.81 -25.47 10.39
C PRO A 220 -3.06 -25.73 8.88
N ASP A 221 -4.24 -25.38 8.38
CA ASP A 221 -4.61 -25.53 6.97
C ASP A 221 -4.16 -24.32 6.11
N PHE A 222 -3.58 -23.29 6.73
CA PHE A 222 -3.04 -22.15 6.00
C PHE A 222 -1.72 -22.52 5.31
N ASP A 223 -1.76 -22.55 3.98
CA ASP A 223 -0.58 -22.79 3.15
C ASP A 223 0.03 -21.45 2.70
N GLN A 224 1.19 -21.10 3.24
CA GLN A 224 1.93 -19.89 2.82
C GLN A 224 2.38 -19.93 1.35
N SER A 225 2.43 -21.11 0.72
CA SER A 225 2.76 -21.23 -0.69
C SER A 225 1.59 -20.89 -1.63
N ASP A 226 0.36 -20.91 -1.12
CA ASP A 226 -0.84 -20.45 -1.84
C ASP A 226 -0.98 -18.92 -1.72
N HIS A 227 -0.15 -18.22 -2.50
CA HIS A 227 -0.14 -16.77 -2.51
C HIS A 227 0.00 -16.19 -3.91
N VAL A 228 -0.37 -14.92 -4.03
CA VAL A 228 -0.10 -14.08 -5.20
C VAL A 228 0.81 -12.94 -4.78
N GLU A 229 1.91 -12.77 -5.49
CA GLU A 229 2.77 -11.60 -5.32
C GLU A 229 2.45 -10.54 -6.36
N SER A 230 2.68 -9.29 -6.01
CA SER A 230 2.55 -8.18 -6.95
C SER A 230 3.44 -8.39 -8.18
N ALA A 231 2.85 -8.20 -9.36
CA ALA A 231 3.52 -8.39 -10.63
C ALA A 231 4.70 -7.43 -10.81
N SER A 232 5.55 -7.76 -11.77
CA SER A 232 6.63 -6.89 -12.25
C SER A 232 6.05 -5.81 -13.15
N GLY A 233 6.66 -4.63 -13.14
CA GLY A 233 6.20 -3.48 -13.91
C GLY A 233 5.82 -2.29 -13.05
N MET A 234 5.72 -1.14 -13.73
CA MET A 234 5.25 0.11 -13.14
C MET A 234 3.72 0.14 -13.09
N PHE A 235 3.18 0.85 -12.10
CA PHE A 235 1.75 1.19 -12.02
C PHE A 235 0.83 0.00 -11.82
N GLU A 236 1.29 -1.00 -11.09
CA GLU A 236 0.48 -2.15 -10.70
C GLU A 236 -0.47 -1.78 -9.54
N LEU A 237 -1.77 -2.01 -9.72
CA LEU A 237 -2.80 -1.66 -8.74
C LEU A 237 -3.62 -2.88 -8.34
N TYR A 238 -3.78 -3.05 -7.03
CA TYR A 238 -4.58 -4.11 -6.43
C TYR A 238 -5.65 -3.51 -5.53
N ALA A 239 -6.87 -4.02 -5.62
CA ALA A 239 -7.88 -3.88 -4.58
C ALA A 239 -7.81 -5.11 -3.67
N ILE A 240 -7.82 -4.92 -2.36
CA ILE A 240 -7.63 -5.96 -1.34
C ILE A 240 -8.66 -5.71 -0.23
N ASP A 241 -9.51 -6.70 0.05
CA ASP A 241 -10.41 -6.67 1.20
C ASP A 241 -9.59 -6.55 2.49
N SER A 242 -10.00 -5.69 3.44
CA SER A 242 -9.27 -5.52 4.69
C SER A 242 -9.11 -6.78 5.54
N LEU A 243 -9.94 -7.80 5.30
CA LEU A 243 -9.86 -9.11 5.93
C LEU A 243 -8.96 -10.10 5.16
N THR A 244 -8.53 -9.78 3.95
CA THR A 244 -7.56 -10.62 3.22
C THR A 244 -6.20 -10.52 3.87
N TRP A 245 -5.64 -11.66 4.26
CA TRP A 245 -4.30 -11.72 4.81
C TRP A 245 -3.29 -11.37 3.73
N HIS A 246 -2.32 -10.53 4.08
CA HIS A 246 -1.26 -10.14 3.18
C HIS A 246 -0.01 -9.75 3.97
N SER A 247 1.12 -9.59 3.28
CA SER A 247 2.41 -9.22 3.88
C SER A 247 3.26 -8.41 2.92
N SER A 248 4.20 -7.63 3.44
CA SER A 248 5.18 -6.91 2.62
C SER A 248 6.30 -7.85 2.21
N VAL A 249 6.55 -8.00 0.90
CA VAL A 249 7.78 -8.65 0.42
C VAL A 249 8.95 -7.66 0.59
N PRO A 250 10.04 -8.03 1.29
CA PRO A 250 11.22 -7.17 1.45
C PRO A 250 11.89 -6.88 0.11
N SER A 251 12.40 -5.66 -0.03
CA SER A 251 13.29 -5.33 -1.14
C SER A 251 14.66 -5.96 -0.89
N ILE A 252 15.13 -6.75 -1.84
CA ILE A 252 16.51 -7.26 -1.89
C ILE A 252 17.36 -6.52 -2.93
N SER A 253 16.72 -5.65 -3.71
CA SER A 253 17.41 -4.75 -4.64
C SER A 253 18.36 -3.83 -3.88
N LYS A 254 19.50 -3.52 -4.52
CA LYS A 254 20.47 -2.53 -4.01
C LYS A 254 20.31 -1.17 -4.66
N ASP A 255 19.66 -1.14 -5.82
CA ASP A 255 19.68 -0.01 -6.74
C ASP A 255 18.25 0.46 -7.08
N SER A 256 17.26 0.13 -6.24
CA SER A 256 15.88 0.55 -6.42
C SER A 256 15.19 0.85 -5.09
N THR A 257 14.48 1.97 -5.08
CA THR A 257 13.53 2.37 -4.05
C THR A 257 12.12 2.04 -4.53
N ARG A 258 11.37 1.24 -3.75
CA ARG A 258 9.96 0.98 -4.03
C ARG A 258 9.11 2.13 -3.51
N LEU A 259 8.33 2.74 -4.39
CA LEU A 259 7.27 3.67 -4.04
C LEU A 259 5.91 2.99 -4.17
N THR A 260 5.15 2.99 -3.08
CA THR A 260 3.80 2.42 -3.06
C THR A 260 2.84 3.43 -2.46
N TYR A 261 1.80 3.79 -3.19
CA TYR A 261 0.68 4.55 -2.64
C TYR A 261 -0.43 3.59 -2.20
N ILE A 262 -0.86 3.70 -0.95
CA ILE A 262 -1.96 2.93 -0.40
C ILE A 262 -3.06 3.89 0.01
N PHE A 263 -4.29 3.65 -0.44
CA PHE A 263 -5.47 4.40 -0.03
C PHE A 263 -6.63 3.46 0.25
N ARG A 264 -7.53 3.88 1.13
CA ARG A 264 -8.55 2.99 1.68
C ARG A 264 -9.92 3.64 1.74
N VAL A 265 -10.94 2.80 1.66
CA VAL A 265 -12.35 3.15 1.86
C VAL A 265 -12.91 2.24 2.94
N SER A 266 -13.65 2.80 3.90
CA SER A 266 -14.33 2.05 4.96
C SER A 266 -15.81 2.38 4.96
N ASP A 267 -16.64 1.39 5.24
CA ASP A 267 -18.06 1.59 5.48
C ASP A 267 -18.32 1.80 6.97
N ILE A 268 -18.75 3.00 7.36
CA ILE A 268 -19.15 3.33 8.73
C ILE A 268 -20.67 3.24 8.93
N GLY A 269 -21.41 2.81 7.91
CA GLY A 269 -22.81 2.43 8.02
C GLY A 269 -23.02 1.10 8.73
N THR A 270 -21.96 0.29 8.85
CA THR A 270 -22.03 -1.06 9.40
C THR A 270 -22.27 -1.09 10.92
N PRO A 271 -22.90 -2.14 11.46
CA PRO A 271 -23.14 -2.28 12.90
C PRO A 271 -21.86 -2.41 13.74
N ASP A 272 -20.80 -2.99 13.16
CA ASP A 272 -19.49 -3.23 13.78
C ASP A 272 -18.59 -2.00 13.79
N ARG A 273 -19.06 -0.85 13.29
CA ARG A 273 -18.25 0.37 13.23
C ARG A 273 -17.66 0.73 14.60
N ILE A 274 -16.39 1.09 14.59
CA ILE A 274 -15.67 1.64 15.72
C ILE A 274 -15.60 3.15 15.52
N PRO A 275 -16.20 3.96 16.41
CA PRO A 275 -16.11 5.42 16.31
C PRO A 275 -14.65 5.86 16.43
N TYR A 276 -14.04 6.22 15.30
CA TYR A 276 -12.70 6.79 15.30
C TYR A 276 -12.78 8.24 15.82
N GLY A 277 -12.09 8.55 16.91
CA GLY A 277 -11.74 9.94 17.26
C GLY A 277 -12.87 10.90 17.65
N ALA A 278 -13.96 10.43 18.29
CA ALA A 278 -14.91 11.35 18.94
C ALA A 278 -14.46 11.85 20.32
N ASP A 279 -13.26 11.49 20.77
CA ASP A 279 -12.69 12.05 21.99
C ASP A 279 -11.30 12.65 21.73
N ARG A 280 -11.25 13.98 21.72
CA ARG A 280 -10.00 14.76 21.66
C ARG A 280 -9.11 14.55 22.90
N SER A 281 -9.58 13.82 23.92
CA SER A 281 -8.85 13.56 25.17
C SER A 281 -7.94 12.31 25.13
N HIS A 282 -8.08 11.43 24.13
CA HIS A 282 -7.23 10.24 23.96
C HIS A 282 -6.65 10.14 22.55
N PRO A 283 -5.43 10.69 22.31
CA PRO A 283 -4.81 10.70 20.98
C PRO A 283 -4.41 9.30 20.46
N GLN A 284 -4.52 8.24 21.28
CA GLN A 284 -4.16 6.87 20.89
C GLN A 284 -5.34 6.01 20.40
N GLY A 285 -6.59 6.47 20.56
CA GLY A 285 -7.76 5.63 20.27
C GLY A 285 -7.81 4.36 21.14
N LYS A 286 -8.76 3.45 20.87
CA LYS A 286 -8.74 2.09 21.42
C LYS A 286 -7.83 1.21 20.54
N ARG A 287 -7.07 0.30 21.14
CA ARG A 287 -6.24 -0.67 20.40
C ARG A 287 -7.06 -1.93 20.08
N PHE A 288 -6.54 -2.77 19.18
CA PHE A 288 -7.23 -4.00 18.78
C PHE A 288 -7.42 -4.92 19.99
N GLU A 289 -6.37 -5.08 20.81
CA GLU A 289 -6.43 -5.88 22.04
C GLU A 289 -7.43 -5.37 23.09
N ASP A 290 -7.80 -4.08 23.04
CA ASP A 290 -8.77 -3.50 23.96
C ASP A 290 -10.23 -3.76 23.51
N LEU A 291 -10.43 -4.01 22.21
CA LEU A 291 -11.74 -4.22 21.59
C LEU A 291 -12.04 -5.68 21.30
N TYR A 292 -11.01 -6.47 20.99
CA TYR A 292 -11.07 -7.89 20.63
C TYR A 292 -10.09 -8.70 21.50
N PRO A 293 -10.22 -8.67 22.85
CA PRO A 293 -9.29 -9.35 23.74
C PRO A 293 -9.25 -10.88 23.52
N GLU A 294 -10.33 -11.48 23.03
CA GLU A 294 -10.41 -12.90 22.69
C GLU A 294 -9.62 -13.29 21.44
N LEU A 295 -9.32 -12.32 20.57
CA LEU A 295 -8.54 -12.50 19.35
C LEU A 295 -7.07 -12.11 19.55
N TYR A 296 -6.74 -11.36 20.60
CA TYR A 296 -5.37 -10.97 20.88
C TYR A 296 -4.62 -12.01 21.72
N ILE A 297 -3.46 -12.44 21.23
CA ILE A 297 -2.55 -13.31 21.97
C ILE A 297 -1.40 -12.45 22.47
N GLU A 298 -1.32 -12.31 23.79
CA GLU A 298 -0.21 -11.64 24.44
C GLU A 298 1.08 -12.44 24.20
N PRO A 299 2.16 -11.83 23.67
CA PRO A 299 3.41 -12.53 23.48
C PRO A 299 3.90 -13.08 24.82
N ALA A 300 4.29 -14.35 24.86
CA ALA A 300 4.94 -14.90 26.04
C ALA A 300 6.17 -14.03 26.36
N THR A 301 6.19 -13.40 27.53
CA THR A 301 7.35 -12.64 28.01
C THR A 301 8.56 -13.56 28.01
N ARG A 302 9.52 -13.28 27.13
CA ARG A 302 10.83 -13.94 27.12
C ARG A 302 11.76 -13.29 28.13
#